data_AF-A0A061RK89-F1
#
_entry.id   AF-A0A061RK89-F1
#
_cell.length_a   1.000
_cell.length_b   1.000
_cell.length_c   1.000
_cell.angle_alpha   90.00
_cell.angle_beta   90.00
_cell.angle_gamma   90.00
#
_symmetry.space_group_name_H-M   'P 1'
#
loop_
_entity.id
_entity.type
_entity.pdbx_description
1 polymer ?
#
loop_
_entity_poly.entity_id
_entity_poly.type
_entity_poly.pdbx_seq_one_letter_code
_entity_poly.pdbx_strand_id
1 'polypeptide(L)'
;MPIHYGSQSLAFHTISSSLGTQLPHAVGTAYAMKLEGSDSLAATYFGDGAASEGDFHAALNFAATLEAPVLFICRNNGWAISTPVEEQYRG
;
A
#
# COMPACT_ATOMS: atom_id res chain seq x y z
N MET A 1 -12.77 6.68 -13.18
CA MET A 1 -12.07 7.83 -13.80
C MET A 1 -10.93 7.27 -14.66
N PRO A 2 -10.43 7.95 -15.71
CA PRO A 2 -9.22 7.55 -16.41
C PRO A 2 -8.05 7.27 -15.44
N ILE A 3 -7.03 6.51 -15.87
CA ILE A 3 -5.85 6.10 -15.07
C ILE A 3 -6.16 5.15 -13.90
N HIS A 4 -7.41 4.72 -13.72
CA HIS A 4 -7.77 3.66 -12.77
C HIS A 4 -7.63 2.28 -13.42
N TYR A 5 -6.39 1.87 -13.67
CA TYR A 5 -6.09 0.60 -14.31
C TYR A 5 -6.38 -0.60 -13.39
N GLY A 6 -6.59 -1.77 -13.98
CA GLY A 6 -6.86 -3.04 -13.32
C GLY A 6 -6.54 -4.19 -14.28
N SER A 7 -5.93 -5.28 -13.82
CA SER A 7 -5.72 -6.46 -14.66
C SER A 7 -5.64 -7.73 -13.83
N GLN A 8 -6.64 -8.60 -13.95
CA GLN A 8 -6.64 -9.89 -13.27
C GLN A 8 -5.55 -10.82 -13.82
N SER A 9 -5.32 -10.84 -15.13
CA SER A 9 -4.32 -11.73 -15.76
C SER A 9 -2.89 -11.39 -15.36
N LEU A 10 -2.64 -10.16 -14.91
CA LEU A 10 -1.33 -9.70 -14.43
C LEU A 10 -1.28 -9.55 -12.90
N ALA A 11 -2.30 -10.04 -12.18
CA ALA A 11 -2.42 -9.88 -10.73
C ALA A 11 -2.31 -8.40 -10.27
N PHE A 12 -2.84 -7.47 -11.07
CA PHE A 12 -2.83 -6.04 -10.78
C PHE A 12 -4.19 -5.59 -10.23
N HIS A 13 -4.23 -5.33 -8.93
CA HIS A 13 -5.42 -4.85 -8.23
C HIS A 13 -5.92 -3.53 -8.83
N THR A 14 -7.23 -3.43 -9.07
CA THR A 14 -7.83 -2.23 -9.67
C THR A 14 -7.62 -1.01 -8.78
N ILE A 15 -7.11 0.07 -9.35
CA ILE A 15 -6.88 1.32 -8.62
C ILE A 15 -8.20 1.94 -8.19
N SER A 16 -8.22 2.48 -6.97
CA SER A 16 -9.26 3.37 -6.46
C SER A 16 -8.67 4.76 -6.17
N SER A 17 -9.52 5.79 -6.13
CA SER A 17 -9.07 7.17 -5.91
C SER A 17 -8.67 7.45 -4.45
N SER A 18 -9.21 6.69 -3.50
CA SER A 18 -8.99 6.89 -2.07
C SER A 18 -7.59 6.44 -1.66
N LEU A 19 -6.77 7.38 -1.19
CA LEU A 19 -5.38 7.10 -0.77
C LEU A 19 -5.34 6.20 0.47
N GLY A 20 -4.26 5.44 0.62
CA GLY A 20 -4.01 4.57 1.78
C GLY A 20 -4.82 3.27 1.80
N THR A 21 -6.06 3.27 1.29
CA THR A 21 -7.01 2.15 1.39
C THR A 21 -6.49 0.81 0.87
N GLN A 22 -5.64 0.82 -0.16
CA GLN A 22 -5.08 -0.41 -0.73
C GLN A 22 -4.02 -1.07 0.16
N LEU A 23 -3.47 -0.35 1.13
CA LEU A 23 -2.40 -0.84 2.01
C LEU A 23 -2.88 -2.00 2.91
N PRO A 24 -3.95 -1.86 3.71
CA PRO A 24 -4.46 -2.98 4.51
C PRO A 24 -5.01 -4.11 3.63
N HIS A 25 -5.56 -3.81 2.44
CA HIS A 25 -5.98 -4.85 1.49
C HIS A 25 -4.81 -5.71 0.99
N ALA A 26 -3.66 -5.08 0.70
CA ALA A 26 -2.45 -5.81 0.33
C ALA A 26 -1.95 -6.72 1.46
N VAL A 27 -2.04 -6.26 2.72
CA VAL A 27 -1.72 -7.08 3.90
C VAL A 27 -2.65 -8.29 4.01
N GLY A 28 -3.96 -8.10 3.86
CA GLY A 28 -4.92 -9.20 3.87
C GLY A 28 -4.67 -10.23 2.75
N THR A 29 -4.32 -9.75 1.56
CA THR A 29 -3.94 -10.60 0.41
C THR A 29 -2.67 -11.40 0.70
N ALA A 30 -1.63 -10.75 1.20
CA ALA A 30 -0.39 -11.40 1.60
C ALA A 30 -0.61 -12.44 2.71
N TYR A 31 -1.45 -12.11 3.70
CA TYR A 31 -1.76 -13.03 4.77
C TYR A 31 -2.52 -14.26 4.27
N ALA A 32 -3.44 -14.10 3.31
CA ALA A 32 -4.07 -15.24 2.64
C ALA A 32 -3.04 -16.12 1.92
N MET A 33 -2.09 -15.53 1.17
CA MET A 33 -1.00 -16.27 0.52
C MET A 33 -0.15 -17.06 1.53
N LYS A 34 0.13 -16.49 2.71
CA LYS A 34 0.80 -17.20 3.81
C LYS A 34 0.00 -18.41 4.29
N LEU A 35 -1.30 -18.25 4.50
CA LEU A 35 -2.18 -19.35 4.95
C LEU A 35 -2.30 -20.47 3.90
N GLU A 36 -2.20 -20.12 2.62
CA GLU A 36 -2.19 -21.07 1.50
C GLU A 36 -0.83 -21.74 1.28
N GLY A 37 0.23 -21.32 1.98
CA GLY A 37 1.59 -21.84 1.79
C GLY A 37 2.20 -21.45 0.45
N SER A 38 1.78 -20.32 -0.12
CA SER A 38 2.31 -19.80 -1.38
C SER A 38 3.69 -19.16 -1.19
N ASP A 39 4.59 -19.36 -2.15
CA ASP A 39 5.89 -18.66 -2.24
C ASP A 39 5.77 -17.22 -2.80
N SER A 40 4.55 -16.71 -2.94
CA SER A 40 4.28 -15.36 -3.43
C SER A 40 4.16 -14.33 -2.30
N LEU A 41 4.35 -13.06 -2.64
CA LEU A 41 4.09 -11.91 -1.77
C LEU A 41 3.12 -10.93 -2.44
N ALA A 42 2.43 -10.11 -1.65
CA ALA A 42 1.71 -8.95 -2.18
C ALA A 42 2.63 -7.72 -2.17
N ALA A 43 2.72 -6.98 -3.27
CA ALA A 43 3.42 -5.70 -3.32
C ALA A 43 2.40 -4.56 -3.38
N THR A 44 2.65 -3.49 -2.64
CA THR A 44 1.79 -2.30 -2.63
C THR A 44 2.60 -1.02 -2.74
N TYR A 45 2.13 -0.11 -3.59
CA TYR A 45 2.77 1.17 -3.88
C TYR A 45 1.93 2.32 -3.30
N PHE A 46 2.61 3.33 -2.79
CA PHE A 46 1.99 4.54 -2.25
C PHE A 46 2.98 5.71 -2.32
N GLY A 47 2.48 6.94 -2.19
CA GLY A 47 3.31 8.16 -2.13
C GLY A 47 3.59 8.57 -0.68
N ASP A 48 4.54 9.48 -0.49
CA ASP A 48 4.85 10.07 0.84
C ASP A 48 3.61 10.68 1.51
N GLY A 49 2.76 11.41 0.78
CA GLY A 49 1.51 11.91 1.34
C GLY A 49 0.50 10.84 1.74
N ALA A 50 0.42 9.73 0.98
CA ALA A 50 -0.47 8.63 1.31
C ALA A 50 -0.01 7.85 2.56
N ALA A 51 1.25 7.98 2.96
CA ALA A 51 1.77 7.41 4.20
C ALA A 51 1.25 8.14 5.46
N SER A 52 0.72 9.35 5.33
CA SER A 52 0.10 10.08 6.44
C SER A 52 -1.35 9.67 6.72
N GLU A 53 -1.95 8.83 5.86
CA GLU A 53 -3.29 8.28 6.09
C GLU A 53 -3.27 7.25 7.24
N GLY A 54 -4.38 7.15 7.99
CA GLY A 54 -4.50 6.18 9.09
C GLY A 54 -4.37 4.72 8.63
N ASP A 55 -4.78 4.42 7.39
CA ASP A 55 -4.68 3.08 6.80
C ASP A 55 -3.23 2.61 6.62
N PHE A 56 -2.28 3.54 6.43
CA PHE A 56 -0.86 3.18 6.40
C PHE A 56 -0.39 2.62 7.75
N HIS A 57 -0.76 3.27 8.84
CA HIS A 57 -0.44 2.80 10.18
C HIS A 57 -1.07 1.43 10.47
N ALA A 58 -2.35 1.26 10.13
CA ALA A 58 -3.05 -0.01 10.30
C ALA A 58 -2.38 -1.14 9.51
N ALA A 59 -2.03 -0.87 8.25
CA ALA A 59 -1.38 -1.85 7.38
C ALA A 59 -0.02 -2.30 7.92
N LEU A 60 0.85 -1.38 8.34
CA LEU A 60 2.16 -1.74 8.89
C LEU A 60 2.03 -2.59 10.16
N ASN A 61 1.12 -2.21 11.06
CA ASN A 61 0.91 -2.94 12.31
C ASN A 61 0.37 -4.36 12.05
N PHE A 62 -0.60 -4.51 11.15
CA PHE A 62 -1.16 -5.82 10.80
C PHE A 62 -0.14 -6.68 10.06
N ALA A 63 0.63 -6.10 9.13
CA ALA A 63 1.67 -6.84 8.42
C ALA A 63 2.71 -7.42 9.38
N ALA A 64 3.15 -6.62 10.36
CA ALA A 64 4.12 -7.06 11.36
C ALA A 64 3.56 -8.14 12.28
N THR A 65 2.38 -7.91 12.87
CA THR A 65 1.79 -8.83 13.87
C THR A 65 1.28 -10.14 13.29
N LEU A 66 0.86 -10.14 12.01
CA LEU A 66 0.45 -11.36 11.29
C LEU A 66 1.62 -12.03 10.55
N GLU A 67 2.79 -11.39 10.55
CA GLU A 67 3.97 -11.72 9.74
C GLU A 67 3.55 -12.00 8.28
N ALA A 68 2.79 -11.08 7.70
CA ALA A 68 2.29 -11.21 6.34
C ALA A 68 3.43 -10.95 5.32
N PRO A 69 3.57 -11.78 4.27
CA PRO A 69 4.56 -11.58 3.21
C PRO A 69 4.13 -10.44 2.28
N VAL A 70 4.32 -9.20 2.72
CA VAL A 70 3.95 -7.99 1.98
C VAL A 70 5.17 -7.08 1.79
N LEU A 71 5.30 -6.50 0.59
CA LEU A 71 6.30 -5.51 0.26
C LEU A 71 5.66 -4.13 0.12
N PHE A 72 6.01 -3.22 1.05
CA PHE A 72 5.59 -1.82 1.02
C PHE A 72 6.60 -0.97 0.23
N ILE A 73 6.13 -0.33 -0.85
CA ILE A 73 6.98 0.50 -1.73
C ILE A 73 6.51 1.94 -1.67
N CYS A 74 7.15 2.73 -0.80
CA CYS A 74 6.91 4.16 -0.70
C CYS A 74 7.68 4.91 -1.79
N ARG A 75 6.99 5.72 -2.58
CA ARG A 75 7.57 6.64 -3.55
C ARG A 75 7.55 8.04 -2.95
N ASN A 76 8.63 8.38 -2.27
CA ASN A 76 8.82 9.71 -1.71
C ASN A 76 9.46 10.62 -2.76
N ASN A 77 8.68 11.51 -3.36
CA ASN A 77 9.15 12.44 -4.39
C ASN A 77 9.28 13.89 -3.88
N GLY A 78 9.06 14.11 -2.58
CA GLY A 78 9.13 15.43 -1.96
C GLY A 78 7.80 16.21 -1.93
N TRP A 79 6.72 15.72 -2.54
CA TRP A 79 5.47 16.48 -2.67
C TRP A 79 4.20 15.62 -2.71
N ALA A 80 3.19 16.03 -1.93
CA ALA A 80 1.80 15.58 -2.06
C ALA A 80 0.94 16.70 -2.69
N ILE A 81 0.77 16.66 -4.01
CA ILE A 81 0.12 17.71 -4.83
C ILE A 81 0.86 19.05 -4.71
N SER A 82 0.51 19.88 -3.71
CA SER A 82 1.12 21.19 -3.43
C SER A 82 1.77 21.25 -2.05
N THR A 83 1.66 20.18 -1.26
CA THR A 83 2.21 20.10 0.08
C THR A 83 3.61 19.50 0.03
N PRO A 84 4.66 20.26 0.37
CA PRO A 84 6.03 19.72 0.41
C PRO A 84 6.20 18.76 1.60
N VAL A 85 7.19 17.87 1.53
CA VAL A 85 7.44 16.86 2.60
C VAL A 85 7.72 17.48 3.96
N GLU A 86 8.29 18.68 4.01
CA GLU A 86 8.51 19.44 5.24
C GLU A 86 7.19 19.86 5.92
N GLU A 87 6.06 19.83 5.22
CA GLU A 87 4.73 20.02 5.80
C GLU A 87 4.00 18.68 6.03
N GLN A 88 4.51 17.58 5.46
CA GLN A 88 3.90 16.26 5.54
C GLN A 88 4.30 15.50 6.81
N TYR A 89 5.59 15.47 7.13
CA TYR A 89 6.12 14.80 8.32
C TYR A 89 7.37 15.52 8.84
N ARG A 90 7.85 15.08 10.01
CA ARG A 90 9.09 15.54 10.62
C ARG A 90 10.05 14.36 10.77
N GLY A 91 11.26 14.50 10.24
CA GLY A 91 12.34 13.52 10.26
C GLY A 91 13.66 14.18 9.96
#